data_AF-A0A150GGY1-F1
#
_entry.id   AF-A0A150GGY1-F1
#
_cell.length_a   1.000
_cell.length_b   1.000
_cell.length_c   1.000
_cell.angle_alpha   90.00
_cell.angle_beta   90.00
_cell.angle_gamma   90.00
#
_symmetry.space_group_name_H-M   'P 1'
#
loop_
_entity.id
_entity.type
_entity.pdbx_description
1 polymer ?
#
loop_
_entity_poly.entity_id
_entity_poly.type
_entity_poly.pdbx_seq_one_letter_code
_entity_poly.pdbx_strand_id
1 'polypeptide(L)'
;MKTLSATVADLSATVTSTSDKVAVLLAKQQNSAAARTAKLVGVSCENGRMPDGDFPTTIMELLVAGNEKLPDGSQNIWNSKKSKKLLAQYGDESYGAQSDVGEYTMTSRVRRLKVARRMGVTQAELNFAQLSL
;
A
#
# COMPACT_ATOMS: atom_id res chain seq x y z
N MET A 1 -44.63 8.91 -4.19
CA MET A 1 -43.34 9.47 -4.69
C MET A 1 -42.15 9.31 -3.73
N LYS A 2 -42.33 9.14 -2.40
CA LYS A 2 -41.20 8.97 -1.45
C LYS A 2 -40.37 7.69 -1.63
N THR A 3 -40.96 6.63 -2.17
CA THR A 3 -40.29 5.32 -2.40
C THR A 3 -39.27 5.36 -3.53
N LEU A 4 -39.59 6.01 -4.65
CA LEU A 4 -38.69 6.11 -5.79
C LEU A 4 -37.44 6.95 -5.45
N SER A 5 -37.62 8.02 -4.67
CA SER A 5 -36.52 8.86 -4.21
C SER A 5 -35.55 8.11 -3.30
N ALA A 6 -36.06 7.25 -2.40
CA ALA A 6 -35.22 6.42 -1.54
C ALA A 6 -34.43 5.39 -2.37
N THR A 7 -35.09 4.71 -3.30
CA THR A 7 -34.41 3.73 -4.17
C THR A 7 -33.33 4.36 -5.05
N VAL A 8 -33.54 5.59 -5.54
CA VAL A 8 -32.52 6.32 -6.33
C VAL A 8 -31.32 6.71 -5.45
N ALA A 9 -31.56 7.12 -4.19
CA ALA A 9 -30.48 7.42 -3.25
C ALA A 9 -29.64 6.18 -2.92
N ASP A 10 -30.28 5.05 -2.64
CA ASP A 10 -29.60 3.78 -2.35
C ASP A 10 -28.80 3.27 -3.56
N LEU A 11 -29.36 3.39 -4.77
CA LEU A 11 -28.66 3.02 -5.99
C LEU A 11 -27.45 3.93 -6.23
N SER A 12 -27.59 5.24 -6.00
CA SER A 12 -26.47 6.20 -6.11
C SER A 12 -25.33 5.86 -5.15
N ALA A 13 -25.66 5.52 -3.89
CA ALA A 13 -24.67 5.08 -2.90
C ALA A 13 -23.98 3.78 -3.34
N THR A 14 -24.73 2.84 -3.90
CA THR A 14 -24.20 1.55 -4.39
C THR A 14 -23.27 1.75 -5.59
N VAL A 15 -23.66 2.59 -6.55
CA VAL A 15 -22.83 2.93 -7.73
C VAL A 15 -21.55 3.62 -7.30
N THR A 16 -21.62 4.56 -6.36
CA THR A 16 -20.43 5.25 -5.81
C THR A 16 -19.48 4.26 -5.15
N SER A 17 -19.99 3.39 -4.26
CA SER A 17 -19.18 2.36 -3.61
C SER A 17 -18.54 1.39 -4.62
N THR A 18 -19.27 1.04 -5.68
CA THR A 18 -18.75 0.17 -6.75
C THR A 18 -17.64 0.87 -7.54
N SER A 19 -17.84 2.13 -7.90
CA SER A 19 -16.84 2.97 -8.56
C SER A 19 -15.54 3.06 -7.75
N ASP A 20 -15.65 3.30 -6.44
CA ASP A 20 -14.48 3.38 -5.55
C ASP A 20 -13.71 2.06 -5.50
N LYS A 21 -14.42 0.93 -5.42
CA LYS A 21 -13.80 -0.41 -5.46
C LYS A 21 -13.09 -0.68 -6.78
N VAL A 22 -13.69 -0.27 -7.91
CA VAL A 22 -13.07 -0.39 -9.24
C VAL A 22 -11.81 0.46 -9.31
N ALA A 23 -11.82 1.70 -8.80
CA ALA A 23 -10.63 2.56 -8.76
C ALA A 23 -9.49 1.92 -7.94
N VAL A 24 -9.79 1.33 -6.78
CA VAL A 24 -8.82 0.58 -5.97
C VAL A 24 -8.25 -0.62 -6.73
N LEU A 25 -9.10 -1.39 -7.42
CA LEU A 25 -8.67 -2.55 -8.19
C LEU A 25 -7.77 -2.14 -9.37
N LEU A 26 -8.11 -1.08 -10.09
CA LEU A 26 -7.29 -0.56 -11.18
C LEU A 26 -5.91 -0.10 -10.70
N ALA A 27 -5.85 0.63 -9.59
CA ALA A 27 -4.58 1.07 -9.02
C ALA A 27 -3.71 -0.13 -8.57
N LYS A 28 -4.32 -1.13 -7.91
CA LYS A 28 -3.62 -2.37 -7.55
C LYS A 28 -3.15 -3.14 -8.77
N GLN A 29 -3.95 -3.22 -9.83
CA GLN A 29 -3.59 -3.91 -11.07
C GLN A 29 -2.37 -3.26 -11.73
N GLN A 30 -2.31 -1.92 -11.75
CA GLN A 30 -1.13 -1.19 -12.25
C GLN A 30 0.12 -1.51 -11.43
N ASN A 31 0.00 -1.54 -10.10
CA ASN A 31 1.10 -1.91 -9.21
C ASN A 31 1.49 -3.39 -9.29
N SER A 32 0.58 -4.26 -9.74
CA SER A 32 0.81 -5.71 -9.93
C SER A 32 1.50 -6.09 -11.24
N ALA A 33 1.76 -5.09 -12.08
CA ALA A 33 2.59 -5.21 -13.28
C ALA A 33 3.81 -4.26 -13.23
N ALA A 34 4.14 -3.73 -12.04
CA ALA A 34 5.17 -2.72 -11.90
C ALA A 34 6.56 -3.37 -11.89
N ALA A 35 7.43 -2.88 -12.77
CA ALA A 35 8.85 -3.21 -12.71
C ALA A 35 9.49 -2.63 -11.43
N ARG A 36 10.66 -3.15 -11.03
CA ARG A 36 11.32 -2.81 -9.75
C ARG A 36 11.46 -1.31 -9.44
N THR A 37 11.77 -0.50 -10.44
CA THR A 37 11.97 0.96 -10.36
C THR A 37 10.81 1.75 -10.96
N ALA A 38 9.75 1.08 -11.41
CA ALA A 38 8.56 1.75 -11.88
C ALA A 38 7.88 2.50 -10.73
N LYS A 39 7.28 3.64 -11.05
CA LYS A 39 6.51 4.41 -10.07
C LYS A 39 5.26 3.64 -9.68
N LEU A 40 5.11 3.36 -8.40
CA LEU A 40 3.90 2.82 -7.82
C LEU A 40 2.82 3.91 -7.77
N VAL A 41 1.59 3.50 -7.97
CA VAL A 41 0.40 4.33 -7.87
C VAL A 41 -0.18 4.21 -6.47
N GLY A 42 -0.61 5.34 -5.90
CA GLY A 42 -1.31 5.35 -4.61
C GLY A 42 -2.61 4.57 -4.70
N VAL A 43 -2.97 3.84 -3.63
CA VAL A 43 -4.19 3.05 -3.56
C VAL A 43 -5.08 3.61 -2.47
N SER A 44 -6.34 3.91 -2.81
CA SER A 44 -7.30 4.38 -1.81
C SER A 44 -7.55 3.32 -0.74
N CYS A 45 -7.89 3.80 0.46
CA CYS A 45 -8.42 2.96 1.53
C CYS A 45 -9.77 2.36 1.13
N GLU A 46 -10.22 1.36 1.89
CA GLU A 46 -11.50 0.66 1.66
C GLU A 46 -12.73 1.58 1.78
N ASN A 47 -12.58 2.73 2.45
CA ASN A 47 -13.59 3.79 2.54
C ASN A 47 -13.57 4.78 1.36
N GLY A 48 -12.82 4.48 0.29
CA GLY A 48 -12.69 5.31 -0.92
C GLY A 48 -11.76 6.51 -0.79
N ARG A 49 -11.30 6.85 0.42
CA ARG A 49 -10.39 7.99 0.64
C ARG A 49 -8.95 7.61 0.36
N MET A 50 -8.19 8.53 -0.22
CA MET A 50 -6.74 8.37 -0.32
C MET A 50 -6.09 8.50 1.06
N PRO A 51 -5.13 7.62 1.42
CA PRO A 51 -4.31 7.79 2.60
C PRO A 51 -3.58 9.14 2.64
N ASP A 52 -3.52 9.73 3.83
CA ASP A 52 -2.80 10.96 4.13
C ASP A 52 -1.29 10.71 4.27
N GLY A 53 -0.51 11.40 3.45
CA GLY A 53 0.96 11.45 3.50
C GLY A 53 1.64 10.74 2.32
N ASP A 54 2.92 10.44 2.50
CA ASP A 54 3.73 9.86 1.43
C ASP A 54 3.41 8.39 1.19
N PHE A 55 3.58 7.99 -0.07
CA PHE A 55 3.59 6.59 -0.51
C PHE A 55 5.02 6.18 -0.88
N PRO A 56 5.35 4.88 -0.79
CA PRO A 56 6.58 4.39 -1.39
C PRO A 56 6.50 4.59 -2.91
N THR A 57 7.54 5.19 -3.49
CA THR A 57 7.55 5.52 -4.92
C THR A 57 7.81 4.28 -5.78
N THR A 58 8.59 3.33 -5.29
CA THR A 58 9.01 2.14 -6.05
C THR A 58 9.00 0.89 -5.18
N ILE A 59 9.04 -0.29 -5.81
CA ILE A 59 9.18 -1.56 -5.11
C ILE A 59 10.52 -1.60 -4.31
N MET A 60 11.56 -0.94 -4.82
CA MET A 60 12.87 -0.89 -4.13
C MET A 60 12.80 -0.22 -2.76
N GLU A 61 12.01 0.85 -2.61
CA GLU A 61 11.81 1.52 -1.31
C GLU A 61 11.16 0.59 -0.27
N LEU A 62 10.40 -0.41 -0.72
CA LEU A 62 9.77 -1.41 0.13
C LEU A 62 10.72 -2.58 0.47
N LEU A 63 11.70 -2.86 -0.39
CA LEU A 63 12.65 -3.97 -0.21
C LEU A 63 13.91 -3.56 0.58
N VAL A 64 14.52 -2.45 0.21
CA VAL A 64 15.75 -1.89 0.81
C VAL A 64 15.43 -1.25 2.15
N ALA A 65 16.23 -1.47 3.20
CA ALA A 65 15.90 -0.91 4.50
C ALA A 65 15.88 0.63 4.48
N GLY A 66 15.13 1.24 5.40
CA GLY A 66 15.12 2.69 5.51
C GLY A 66 16.53 3.19 5.83
N ASN A 67 16.90 4.33 5.24
CA ASN A 67 18.23 4.95 5.30
C ASN A 67 19.35 4.20 4.56
N GLU A 68 19.10 3.05 3.93
CA GLU A 68 20.07 2.41 3.02
C GLU A 68 20.02 3.04 1.63
N LYS A 69 21.06 2.82 0.82
CA LYS A 69 21.12 3.31 -0.56
C LYS A 69 20.22 2.47 -1.48
N LEU A 70 19.42 3.14 -2.28
CA LEU A 70 18.67 2.55 -3.38
C LEU A 70 19.59 2.29 -4.60
N PRO A 71 19.16 1.48 -5.59
CA PRO A 71 19.97 1.19 -6.77
C PRO A 71 20.34 2.42 -7.63
N ASP A 72 19.59 3.50 -7.51
CA ASP A 72 19.87 4.79 -8.16
C ASP A 72 20.88 5.66 -7.36
N GLY A 73 21.39 5.14 -6.24
CA GLY A 73 22.34 5.82 -5.35
C GLY A 73 21.70 6.77 -4.34
N SER A 74 20.39 7.03 -4.43
CA SER A 74 19.67 7.87 -3.49
C SER A 74 19.47 7.15 -2.14
N GLN A 75 19.20 7.91 -1.08
CA GLN A 75 18.94 7.34 0.24
C GLN A 75 17.46 6.97 0.37
N ASN A 76 17.17 5.75 0.83
CA ASN A 76 15.79 5.30 1.02
C ASN A 76 15.12 6.06 2.17
N ILE A 77 14.21 6.97 1.83
CA ILE A 77 13.43 7.76 2.80
C ILE A 77 12.24 6.99 3.38
N TRP A 78 11.91 5.82 2.83
CA TRP A 78 10.81 4.99 3.31
C TRP A 78 11.21 4.25 4.59
N ASN A 79 10.52 4.53 5.69
CA ASN A 79 10.93 4.07 7.01
C ASN A 79 9.76 3.45 7.82
N SER A 80 10.11 2.98 9.02
CA SER A 80 9.18 2.34 9.95
C SER A 80 7.97 3.20 10.28
N LYS A 81 8.17 4.50 10.55
CA LYS A 81 7.10 5.44 10.92
C LYS A 81 6.11 5.64 9.77
N LYS A 82 6.61 5.84 8.54
CA LYS A 82 5.78 5.96 7.33
C LYS A 82 4.97 4.68 7.08
N SER A 83 5.63 3.52 7.18
CA SER A 83 4.96 2.23 7.00
C SER A 83 3.84 1.99 8.03
N LYS A 84 4.09 2.29 9.32
CA LYS A 84 3.08 2.15 10.38
C LYS A 84 1.88 3.07 10.14
N LYS A 85 2.14 4.34 9.80
CA LYS A 85 1.08 5.32 9.53
C LYS A 85 0.20 4.87 8.35
N LEU A 86 0.82 4.41 7.26
CA LEU A 86 0.07 3.99 6.07
C LEU A 86 -0.76 2.71 6.33
N LEU A 87 -0.20 1.73 7.05
CA LEU A 87 -0.93 0.51 7.42
C LEU A 87 -2.13 0.78 8.33
N ALA A 88 -1.99 1.69 9.31
CA ALA A 88 -3.10 2.08 10.17
C ALA A 88 -4.26 2.68 9.36
N GLN A 89 -3.95 3.48 8.32
CA GLN A 89 -4.97 4.05 7.44
C GLN A 89 -5.65 3.00 6.54
N TYR A 90 -4.94 1.93 6.18
CA TYR A 90 -5.52 0.76 5.52
C TYR A 90 -6.28 -0.17 6.48
N GLY A 91 -6.42 0.18 7.77
CA GLY A 91 -7.13 -0.63 8.76
C GLY A 91 -6.36 -1.85 9.27
N ASP A 92 -5.03 -1.89 9.12
CA ASP A 92 -4.19 -2.97 9.66
C ASP A 92 -3.66 -2.60 11.05
N GLU A 93 -4.48 -2.83 12.09
CA GLU A 93 -4.15 -2.53 13.50
C GLU A 93 -3.30 -3.61 14.19
N SER A 94 -2.87 -4.64 13.48
CA SER A 94 -2.16 -5.81 14.04
C SER A 94 -0.75 -5.53 14.61
N TYR A 95 -0.35 -4.26 14.80
CA TYR A 95 0.97 -3.84 15.29
C TYR A 95 0.95 -3.18 16.68
N GLY A 96 -0.04 -3.51 17.50
CA GLY A 96 -0.21 -2.99 18.87
C GLY A 96 0.67 -3.64 19.96
N ALA A 97 1.26 -4.82 19.74
CA ALA A 97 2.06 -5.48 20.79
C ALA A 97 3.07 -6.47 20.21
N GLN A 98 4.35 -6.10 20.18
CA GLN A 98 5.49 -7.00 20.49
C GLN A 98 6.81 -6.23 20.37
N SER A 99 7.47 -6.13 21.51
CA SER A 99 8.86 -5.70 21.68
C SER A 99 9.73 -6.94 21.85
N ASP A 100 10.73 -7.15 21.00
CA ASP A 100 12.09 -7.41 21.47
C ASP A 100 13.15 -7.22 20.36
N VAL A 101 14.34 -6.80 20.78
CA VAL A 101 15.32 -6.02 19.98
C VAL A 101 16.13 -6.87 18.97
N GLY A 102 15.91 -8.18 18.90
CA GLY A 102 16.50 -9.08 17.89
C GLY A 102 15.61 -9.35 16.66
N GLU A 103 14.29 -9.10 16.76
CA GLU A 103 13.27 -9.30 15.71
C GLU A 103 13.07 -8.06 14.81
N TYR A 104 13.84 -6.99 15.07
CA TYR A 104 13.55 -5.66 14.56
C TYR A 104 13.66 -5.55 13.02
N THR A 105 14.59 -6.28 12.40
CA THR A 105 14.77 -6.32 10.94
C THR A 105 13.67 -7.12 10.26
N MET A 106 13.31 -8.28 10.81
CA MET A 106 12.19 -9.09 10.32
C MET A 106 10.87 -8.33 10.43
N THR A 107 10.60 -7.69 11.58
CA THR A 107 9.38 -6.88 11.76
C THR A 107 9.34 -5.66 10.85
N SER A 108 10.48 -5.02 10.56
CA SER A 108 10.58 -3.89 9.64
C SER A 108 10.35 -4.29 8.19
N ARG A 109 10.96 -5.39 7.73
CA ARG A 109 10.75 -5.93 6.40
C ARG A 109 9.31 -6.40 6.22
N VAL A 110 8.78 -7.21 7.15
CA VAL A 110 7.40 -7.70 7.13
C VAL A 110 6.41 -6.55 7.02
N ARG A 111 6.63 -5.45 7.77
CA ARG A 111 5.77 -4.27 7.71
C ARG A 111 5.78 -3.60 6.33
N ARG A 112 6.96 -3.45 5.71
CA ARG A 112 7.07 -2.92 4.34
C ARG A 112 6.42 -3.86 3.31
N LEU A 113 6.56 -5.17 3.47
CA LEU A 113 5.89 -6.15 2.61
C LEU A 113 4.37 -6.14 2.77
N LYS A 114 3.84 -5.88 3.98
CA LYS A 114 2.40 -5.66 4.18
C LYS A 114 1.92 -4.40 3.45
N VAL A 115 2.68 -3.31 3.48
CA VAL A 115 2.38 -2.10 2.69
C VAL A 115 2.34 -2.45 1.19
N ALA A 116 3.35 -3.18 0.69
CA ALA A 116 3.42 -3.62 -0.70
C ALA A 116 2.13 -4.35 -1.13
N ARG A 117 1.67 -5.30 -0.30
CA ARG A 117 0.43 -6.05 -0.55
C ARG A 117 -0.82 -5.18 -0.53
N ARG A 118 -0.92 -4.22 0.40
CA ARG A 118 -2.03 -3.25 0.43
C ARG A 118 -2.07 -2.39 -0.83
N MET A 119 -0.90 -2.08 -1.39
CA MET A 119 -0.76 -1.36 -2.65
C MET A 119 -0.94 -2.23 -3.91
N GLY A 120 -1.13 -3.55 -3.77
CA GLY A 120 -1.34 -4.44 -4.91
C GLY A 120 -0.06 -5.01 -5.54
N VAL A 121 1.11 -4.77 -4.93
CA VAL A 121 2.36 -5.41 -5.36
C VAL A 121 2.32 -6.88 -4.96
N THR A 122 2.53 -7.76 -5.93
CA THR A 122 2.45 -9.21 -5.77
C THR A 122 3.74 -9.80 -5.20
N GLN A 123 3.66 -11.02 -4.65
CA GLN A 123 4.86 -11.73 -4.19
C GLN A 123 5.81 -12.04 -5.35
N ALA A 124 5.30 -12.26 -6.56
CA ALA A 124 6.11 -12.52 -7.75
C ALA A 124 7.01 -11.31 -8.09
N GLU A 125 6.44 -10.10 -8.09
CA GLU A 125 7.19 -8.87 -8.36
C GLU A 125 8.21 -8.58 -7.25
N LEU A 126 7.82 -8.81 -5.99
CA LEU A 126 8.74 -8.68 -4.85
C LEU A 126 9.92 -9.65 -4.99
N ASN A 127 9.68 -10.89 -5.41
CA ASN A 127 10.73 -11.88 -5.63
C ASN A 127 11.61 -11.49 -6.83
N PHE A 128 11.02 -11.06 -7.94
CA PHE A 128 11.77 -10.64 -9.13
C PHE A 128 12.67 -9.43 -8.85
N ALA A 129 12.15 -8.45 -8.11
CA ALA A 129 12.94 -7.30 -7.67
C ALA A 129 14.05 -7.69 -6.68
N GLN A 130 13.88 -8.74 -5.87
CA GLN A 130 14.91 -9.28 -4.98
C GLN A 130 16.01 -10.09 -5.67
N LEU A 131 15.72 -10.78 -6.77
CA LEU A 131 16.73 -11.51 -7.55
C LEU A 131 17.75 -10.59 -8.23
N SER A 132 17.46 -9.29 -8.28
CA SER A 132 18.27 -8.28 -8.96
C SER A 132 18.82 -7.21 -8.00
N LEU A 133 18.81 -7.52 -6.69
CA LEU A 133 19.42 -6.79 -5.57
C LEU A 133 20.83 -7.33 -5.31
#